data_AF-A0AA44QBG8-F1
#
_entry.id   AF-A0AA44QBG8-F1
#
_cell.length_a   1.000
_cell.length_b   1.000
_cell.length_c   1.000
_cell.angle_alpha   90.00
_cell.angle_beta   90.00
_cell.angle_gamma   90.00
#
_symmetry.space_group_name_H-M   'P 1'
#
loop_
_entity.id
_entity.type
_entity.pdbx_description
1 polymer ?
#
loop_
_entity_poly.entity_id
_entity_poly.type
_entity_poly.pdbx_seq_one_letter_code
_entity_poly.pdbx_strand_id
1 'polypeptide(L)'
;MRLYTREKKTYIQIQQEDKLERIKRIYDDKKVKQVLAVENAWNKYAMLRLDEGEDAFYIVFNNYLVKGLMRSILNKFESAWENKRIFRDDFESVFWEKLWHVCQEHSWNDEYYLYEKIRKSLECTGYNLVKSKLRTDKRKANHQNVDLIEDLEKIDSPFRIEGNVETRLLIEQYCNDVEVSLITTYLESPHLSYRDLGRLCGINHPERVRRILNSAKRKLRSSNIK
;
A
#
# COMPACT_ATOMS: atom_id res chain seq x y z
N MET A 1 -4.62 -2.55 64.66
CA MET A 1 -3.73 -1.99 63.62
C MET A 1 -3.59 -3.03 62.51
N ARG A 2 -4.21 -2.82 61.33
CA ARG A 2 -3.95 -3.67 60.15
C ARG A 2 -2.66 -3.17 59.51
N LEU A 3 -1.58 -3.93 59.65
CA LEU A 3 -0.34 -3.68 58.92
C LEU A 3 -0.62 -3.94 57.44
N TYR A 4 -0.79 -2.87 56.66
CA TYR A 4 -0.76 -2.97 55.20
C TYR A 4 0.69 -3.26 54.80
N THR A 5 1.03 -4.54 54.67
CA THR A 5 2.20 -4.97 53.91
C THR A 5 1.95 -4.57 52.45
N ARG A 6 2.51 -3.44 52.01
CA ARG A 6 2.66 -3.15 50.58
C ARG A 6 3.56 -4.22 50.00
N GLU A 7 2.97 -5.25 49.39
CA GLU A 7 3.72 -6.24 48.62
C GLU A 7 4.57 -5.51 47.58
N LYS A 8 5.88 -5.73 47.62
CA LYS A 8 6.79 -5.17 46.62
C LYS A 8 6.47 -5.84 45.28
N LYS A 9 6.05 -5.03 44.31
CA LYS A 9 5.84 -5.51 42.94
C LYS A 9 7.14 -6.03 42.37
N THR A 10 7.06 -7.14 41.65
CA THR A 10 8.18 -7.70 40.90
C THR A 10 8.49 -6.81 39.68
N TYR A 11 9.71 -6.92 39.16
CA TYR A 11 10.11 -6.19 37.94
C TYR A 11 9.18 -6.48 36.76
N ILE A 12 8.74 -7.73 36.62
CA ILE A 12 7.80 -8.18 35.59
C ILE A 12 6.44 -7.48 35.75
N GLN A 13 5.92 -7.39 36.97
CA GLN A 13 4.65 -6.70 37.23
C GLN A 13 4.74 -5.21 36.90
N ILE A 14 5.86 -4.56 37.24
CA ILE A 14 6.10 -3.15 36.91
C ILE A 14 6.11 -2.95 35.39
N GLN A 15 6.83 -3.79 34.64
CA GLN A 15 6.86 -3.72 33.18
C GLN A 15 5.47 -3.90 32.53
N GLN A 16 4.65 -4.83 33.05
CA GLN A 16 3.30 -5.05 32.53
C GLN A 16 2.36 -3.88 32.84
N GLU A 17 2.51 -3.26 34.02
CA GLU A 17 1.79 -2.05 34.38
C GLU A 17 2.17 -0.86 33.50
N ASP A 18 3.47 -0.64 33.27
CA ASP A 18 3.98 0.41 32.39
C ASP A 18 3.48 0.22 30.94
N LYS A 19 3.52 -1.02 30.44
CA LYS A 19 3.00 -1.39 29.12
C LYS A 19 1.51 -1.07 28.99
N LEU A 20 0.73 -1.38 30.03
CA LEU A 20 -0.70 -1.09 30.11
C LEU A 20 -0.99 0.42 30.20
N GLU A 21 -0.26 1.14 31.05
CA GLU A 21 -0.40 2.59 31.18
C GLU A 21 -0.10 3.30 29.86
N ARG A 22 0.94 2.87 29.15
CA ARG A 22 1.31 3.43 27.85
C ARG A 22 0.16 3.33 26.86
N ILE A 23 -0.50 2.17 26.73
CA ILE A 23 -1.62 2.05 25.79
C ILE A 23 -2.84 2.86 26.21
N LYS A 24 -3.10 3.03 27.52
CA LYS A 24 -4.17 3.90 28.03
C LYS A 24 -3.92 5.38 27.73
N ARG A 25 -2.66 5.80 27.61
CA ARG A 25 -2.30 7.17 27.21
C ARG A 25 -2.45 7.42 25.71
N ILE A 26 -2.27 6.37 24.88
CA ILE A 26 -2.27 6.48 23.42
C ILE A 26 -3.67 6.27 22.83
N TYR A 27 -4.45 5.37 23.41
CA TYR A 27 -5.71 4.89 22.85
C TYR A 27 -6.89 5.18 23.76
N ASP A 28 -8.08 5.32 23.16
CA ASP A 28 -9.34 5.38 23.89
C ASP A 28 -9.70 4.03 24.52
N ASP A 29 -10.57 4.04 25.54
CA ASP A 29 -10.94 2.85 26.31
C ASP A 29 -11.45 1.69 25.44
N LYS A 30 -12.21 2.01 24.38
CA LYS A 30 -12.71 0.99 23.44
C LYS A 30 -11.56 0.30 22.75
N LYS A 31 -10.55 1.06 22.31
CA LYS A 31 -9.40 0.51 21.61
C LYS A 31 -8.44 -0.23 22.55
N VAL A 32 -8.25 0.25 23.77
CA VAL A 32 -7.54 -0.48 24.83
C VAL A 32 -8.16 -1.86 25.04
N LYS A 33 -9.49 -1.95 25.14
CA LYS A 33 -10.19 -3.24 25.26
C LYS A 33 -9.94 -4.16 24.07
N GLN A 34 -9.90 -3.63 22.85
CA GLN A 34 -9.57 -4.42 21.65
C GLN A 34 -8.13 -4.94 21.68
N VAL A 35 -7.16 -4.10 22.07
CA VAL A 35 -5.75 -4.48 22.18
C VAL A 35 -5.61 -5.66 23.15
N LEU A 36 -6.20 -5.54 24.34
CA LEU A 36 -6.15 -6.59 25.36
C LEU A 36 -6.90 -7.87 24.93
N ALA A 37 -8.01 -7.73 24.20
CA ALA A 37 -8.74 -8.89 23.68
C ALA A 37 -7.94 -9.68 22.63
N VAL A 38 -7.16 -8.99 21.79
CA VAL A 38 -6.22 -9.65 20.86
C VAL A 38 -5.09 -10.34 21.62
N GLU A 39 -4.52 -9.69 22.64
CA GLU A 39 -3.50 -10.31 23.49
C GLU A 39 -4.02 -11.58 24.18
N ASN A 40 -5.24 -11.54 24.70
CA ASN A 40 -5.88 -12.69 25.33
C ASN A 40 -6.13 -13.85 24.34
N ALA A 41 -6.49 -13.53 23.09
CA ALA A 41 -6.62 -14.55 22.05
C ALA A 41 -5.27 -15.20 21.73
N TRP A 42 -4.20 -14.40 21.70
CA TRP A 42 -2.85 -14.92 21.52
C TRP A 42 -2.40 -15.77 22.70
N ASN A 43 -2.69 -15.39 23.94
CA ASN A 43 -2.35 -16.23 25.11
C ASN A 43 -2.99 -17.62 25.00
N LYS A 44 -4.25 -17.71 24.55
CA LYS A 44 -4.92 -19.00 24.30
C LYS A 44 -4.21 -19.80 23.20
N TYR A 45 -3.88 -19.14 22.10
CA TYR A 45 -3.09 -19.75 21.03
C TYR A 45 -1.72 -20.24 21.52
N ALA A 46 -0.99 -19.44 22.28
CA ALA A 46 0.35 -19.75 22.76
C ALA A 46 0.34 -20.96 23.72
N MET A 47 -0.70 -21.09 24.55
CA MET A 47 -0.91 -22.27 25.39
C MET A 47 -1.23 -23.51 24.54
N LEU A 48 -2.22 -23.43 23.65
CA LEU A 48 -2.66 -24.58 22.85
C LEU A 48 -1.64 -25.02 21.81
N ARG A 49 -0.77 -24.11 21.33
CA ARG A 49 0.34 -24.45 20.45
C ARG A 49 1.30 -25.47 21.06
N LEU A 50 1.40 -25.53 22.39
CA LEU A 50 2.25 -26.53 23.07
C LEU A 50 1.70 -27.95 22.90
N ASP A 51 0.39 -28.10 22.75
CA ASP A 51 -0.30 -29.39 22.64
C ASP A 51 -0.64 -29.74 21.17
N GLU A 52 -1.20 -28.77 20.44
CA GLU A 52 -1.72 -28.93 19.06
C GLU A 52 -0.73 -28.48 17.97
N GLY A 53 0.42 -27.91 18.35
CA GLY A 53 1.40 -27.41 17.41
C GLY A 53 0.88 -26.23 16.58
N GLU A 54 1.20 -26.22 15.29
CA GLU A 54 0.89 -25.11 14.39
C GLU A 54 -0.62 -24.93 14.15
N ASP A 55 -1.40 -26.01 14.19
CA ASP A 55 -2.85 -25.97 13.91
C ASP A 55 -3.59 -25.01 14.85
N ALA A 56 -3.12 -24.83 16.10
CA ALA A 56 -3.69 -23.92 17.10
C ALA A 56 -3.88 -22.46 16.61
N PHE A 57 -3.20 -22.06 15.54
CA PHE A 57 -3.34 -20.72 14.95
C PHE A 57 -4.78 -20.39 14.52
N TYR A 58 -5.65 -21.40 14.33
CA TYR A 58 -7.06 -21.18 14.05
C TYR A 58 -7.72 -20.21 15.06
N ILE A 59 -7.23 -20.13 16.30
CA ILE A 59 -7.71 -19.21 17.33
C ILE A 59 -7.49 -17.75 16.95
N VAL A 60 -6.27 -17.44 16.51
CA VAL A 60 -5.91 -16.08 16.06
C VAL A 60 -6.56 -15.81 14.72
N PHE A 61 -6.49 -16.77 13.80
CA PHE A 61 -7.08 -16.68 12.47
C PHE A 61 -8.58 -16.36 12.54
N ASN A 62 -9.33 -17.05 13.40
CA ASN A 62 -10.78 -16.85 13.54
C ASN A 62 -11.18 -15.70 14.45
N ASN A 63 -10.23 -15.03 15.09
CA ASN A 63 -10.54 -13.88 15.95
C ASN A 63 -11.08 -12.70 15.12
N TYR A 64 -12.27 -12.22 15.47
CA TYR A 64 -12.95 -11.15 14.72
C TYR A 64 -12.19 -9.82 14.73
N LEU A 65 -11.43 -9.50 15.77
CA LEU A 65 -10.62 -8.29 15.84
C LEU A 65 -9.40 -8.37 14.92
N VAL A 66 -8.77 -9.55 14.86
CA VAL A 66 -7.66 -9.82 13.93
C VAL A 66 -8.16 -9.77 12.49
N LYS A 67 -9.27 -10.45 12.18
CA LYS A 67 -9.93 -10.35 10.86
C LYS A 67 -10.31 -8.92 10.50
N GLY A 68 -10.85 -8.16 11.46
CA GLY A 68 -11.19 -6.75 11.27
C GLY A 68 -9.97 -5.88 11.01
N LEU A 69 -8.87 -6.07 11.75
CA LEU A 69 -7.60 -5.38 11.54
C LEU A 69 -7.02 -5.71 10.16
N MET A 70 -6.98 -7.00 9.80
CA MET A 70 -6.53 -7.48 8.50
C MET A 70 -7.31 -6.81 7.36
N ARG A 71 -8.65 -6.86 7.43
CA ARG A 71 -9.53 -6.23 6.44
C ARG A 71 -9.30 -4.72 6.34
N SER A 72 -9.13 -4.04 7.47
CA SER A 72 -8.86 -2.59 7.48
C SER A 72 -7.55 -2.24 6.77
N ILE A 73 -6.50 -3.04 6.96
CA ILE A 73 -5.20 -2.80 6.33
C ILE A 73 -5.26 -3.17 4.85
N LEU A 74 -5.90 -4.30 4.49
CA LEU A 74 -6.12 -4.69 3.10
C LEU A 74 -6.87 -3.59 2.33
N ASN A 75 -7.99 -3.10 2.86
CA ASN A 75 -8.78 -2.03 2.23
C ASN A 75 -7.95 -0.75 2.03
N LYS A 76 -7.07 -0.40 2.99
CA LYS A 76 -6.14 0.73 2.86
C LYS A 76 -5.17 0.53 1.68
N PHE A 77 -4.61 -0.66 1.49
CA PHE A 77 -3.68 -0.91 0.39
C PHE A 77 -4.41 -1.06 -0.95
N GLU A 78 -5.54 -1.76 -0.97
CA GLU A 78 -6.40 -1.91 -2.14
C GLU A 78 -6.82 -0.54 -2.69
N SER A 79 -7.43 0.32 -1.87
CA SER A 79 -7.82 1.67 -2.29
C SER A 79 -6.65 2.56 -2.73
N ALA A 80 -5.47 2.40 -2.12
CA ALA A 80 -4.30 3.20 -2.47
C ALA A 80 -3.64 2.77 -3.80
N TRP A 81 -3.82 1.51 -4.21
CA TRP A 81 -3.06 0.90 -5.31
C TRP A 81 -3.93 0.23 -6.39
N GLU A 82 -5.25 0.37 -6.32
CA GLU A 82 -6.24 -0.18 -7.27
C GLU A 82 -5.86 0.12 -8.74
N ASN A 83 -5.35 1.32 -9.01
CA ASN A 83 -4.97 1.76 -10.35
C ASN A 83 -3.55 1.34 -10.78
N LYS A 84 -2.87 0.46 -10.04
CA LYS A 84 -1.45 0.10 -10.27
C LYS A 84 -1.23 -1.39 -10.54
N ARG A 85 -2.27 -2.13 -10.95
CA ARG A 85 -2.24 -3.58 -11.21
C ARG A 85 -1.71 -4.39 -10.01
N ILE A 86 -1.91 -3.88 -8.79
CA ILE A 86 -1.68 -4.61 -7.55
C ILE A 86 -3.04 -4.83 -6.93
N PHE A 87 -3.43 -6.09 -6.82
CA PHE A 87 -4.77 -6.46 -6.39
C PHE A 87 -4.78 -6.93 -4.94
N ARG A 88 -5.96 -6.99 -4.35
CA ARG A 88 -6.17 -7.43 -2.97
C ARG A 88 -5.50 -8.78 -2.68
N ASP A 89 -5.65 -9.75 -3.58
CA ASP A 89 -5.11 -11.11 -3.44
C ASP A 89 -3.59 -11.14 -3.34
N ASP A 90 -2.91 -10.15 -3.95
CA ASP A 90 -1.45 -10.00 -3.85
C ASP A 90 -0.98 -9.69 -2.43
N PHE A 91 -1.82 -8.97 -1.67
CA PHE A 91 -1.54 -8.63 -0.28
C PHE A 91 -2.00 -9.73 0.68
N GLU A 92 -3.15 -10.35 0.40
CA GLU A 92 -3.83 -11.23 1.35
C GLU A 92 -2.96 -12.40 1.80
N SER A 93 -2.37 -13.14 0.85
CA SER A 93 -1.51 -14.29 1.16
C SER A 93 -0.29 -13.87 1.99
N VAL A 94 0.39 -12.81 1.58
CA VAL A 94 1.61 -12.29 2.24
C VAL A 94 1.29 -11.74 3.63
N PHE A 95 0.11 -11.16 3.82
CA PHE A 95 -0.31 -10.63 5.11
C PHE A 95 -0.67 -11.75 6.08
N TRP A 96 -1.36 -12.81 5.63
CA TRP A 96 -1.64 -13.97 6.47
C TRP A 96 -0.36 -14.68 6.92
N GLU A 97 0.58 -14.89 6.00
CA GLU A 97 1.91 -15.44 6.33
C GLU A 97 2.65 -14.55 7.32
N LYS A 98 2.67 -13.22 7.10
CA LYS A 98 3.34 -12.32 8.04
C LYS A 98 2.69 -12.31 9.41
N LEU A 99 1.35 -12.32 9.47
CA LEU A 99 0.60 -12.39 10.72
C LEU A 99 0.95 -13.67 11.49
N TRP A 100 1.00 -14.81 10.81
CA TRP A 100 1.41 -16.09 11.38
C TRP A 100 2.77 -15.98 12.08
N HIS A 101 3.79 -15.49 11.36
CA HIS A 101 5.13 -15.33 11.93
C HIS A 101 5.15 -14.36 13.11
N VAL A 102 4.43 -13.25 13.03
CA VAL A 102 4.34 -12.29 14.15
C VAL A 102 3.74 -12.96 15.39
N CYS A 103 2.75 -13.83 15.23
CA CYS A 103 2.18 -14.58 16.35
C CYS A 103 3.14 -15.64 16.89
N GLN A 104 3.96 -16.29 16.04
CA GLN A 104 4.95 -17.26 16.48
C GLN A 104 6.13 -16.63 17.22
N GLU A 105 6.58 -15.44 16.80
CA GLU A 105 7.71 -14.70 17.36
C GLU A 105 7.32 -13.85 18.57
N HIS A 106 6.03 -13.58 18.77
CA HIS A 106 5.56 -12.76 19.88
C HIS A 106 5.81 -13.45 21.22
N SER A 107 6.09 -12.65 22.24
CA SER A 107 6.24 -13.04 23.63
C SER A 107 5.45 -12.09 24.52
N TRP A 108 4.88 -12.62 25.60
CA TRP A 108 4.18 -11.83 26.61
C TRP A 108 5.09 -10.74 27.25
N ASN A 109 6.41 -10.96 27.23
CA ASN A 109 7.41 -10.03 27.74
C ASN A 109 7.82 -8.94 26.73
N ASP A 110 7.20 -8.91 25.55
CA ASP A 110 7.49 -7.88 24.56
C ASP A 110 7.05 -6.49 25.02
N GLU A 111 7.80 -5.47 24.62
CA GLU A 111 7.49 -4.05 24.87
C GLU A 111 6.13 -3.62 24.30
N TYR A 112 5.72 -4.21 23.17
CA TYR A 112 4.49 -3.88 22.46
C TYR A 112 3.48 -5.02 22.54
N TYR A 113 2.19 -4.69 22.54
CA TYR A 113 1.13 -5.69 22.45
C TYR A 113 1.07 -6.29 21.04
N LEU A 114 0.57 -7.52 20.93
CA LEU A 114 0.44 -8.20 19.65
C LEU A 114 -0.30 -7.36 18.62
N TYR A 115 -1.40 -6.70 19.02
CA TYR A 115 -2.18 -5.83 18.15
C TYR A 115 -1.31 -4.77 17.44
N GLU A 116 -0.38 -4.14 18.17
CA GLU A 116 0.49 -3.10 17.64
C GLU A 116 1.54 -3.69 16.69
N LYS A 117 2.11 -4.84 17.07
CA LYS A 117 3.06 -5.59 16.23
C LYS A 117 2.42 -6.03 14.92
N ILE A 118 1.21 -6.59 14.95
CA ILE A 118 0.45 -6.99 13.76
C ILE A 118 0.25 -5.77 12.86
N ARG A 119 -0.30 -4.68 13.40
CA ARG A 119 -0.58 -3.49 12.60
C ARG A 119 0.68 -2.98 11.89
N LYS A 120 1.77 -2.78 12.64
CA LYS A 120 3.02 -2.22 12.10
C LYS A 120 3.67 -3.17 11.08
N SER A 121 3.72 -4.46 11.39
CA SER A 121 4.32 -5.46 10.50
C SER A 121 3.58 -5.59 9.17
N LEU A 122 2.24 -5.65 9.19
CA LEU A 122 1.42 -5.73 7.98
C LEU A 122 1.55 -4.45 7.14
N GLU A 123 1.56 -3.27 7.77
CA GLU A 123 1.81 -2.02 7.04
C GLU A 123 3.20 -2.02 6.37
N CYS A 124 4.26 -2.38 7.09
CA CYS A 124 5.60 -2.49 6.52
C CYS A 124 5.67 -3.51 5.38
N THR A 125 5.06 -4.69 5.55
CA THR A 125 5.00 -5.72 4.51
C THR A 125 4.27 -5.23 3.27
N GLY A 126 3.14 -4.54 3.43
CA GLY A 126 2.40 -3.96 2.31
C GLY A 126 3.23 -2.93 1.53
N TYR A 127 3.91 -2.02 2.23
CA TYR A 127 4.81 -1.07 1.57
C TYR A 127 5.98 -1.75 0.86
N ASN A 128 6.54 -2.81 1.45
CA ASN A 128 7.63 -3.58 0.83
C ASN A 128 7.16 -4.33 -0.42
N LEU A 129 5.95 -4.91 -0.38
CA LEU A 129 5.35 -5.58 -1.54
C LEU A 129 5.09 -4.60 -2.68
N VAL A 130 4.51 -3.43 -2.36
CA VAL A 130 4.32 -2.37 -3.34
C VAL A 130 5.66 -1.95 -3.94
N LYS A 131 6.67 -1.75 -3.10
CA LYS A 131 8.01 -1.38 -3.55
C LYS A 131 8.67 -2.43 -4.44
N SER A 132 8.47 -3.72 -4.15
CA SER A 132 9.04 -4.82 -4.95
C SER A 132 8.32 -4.98 -6.29
N LYS A 133 6.99 -4.90 -6.29
CA LYS A 133 6.16 -5.04 -7.49
C LYS A 133 6.27 -3.84 -8.43
N LEU A 134 6.34 -2.63 -7.89
CA LEU A 134 6.38 -1.42 -8.73
C LEU A 134 7.75 -1.17 -9.38
N ARG A 135 8.76 -2.04 -9.17
CA ARG A 135 10.14 -1.96 -9.71
C ARG A 135 10.55 -0.52 -10.03
N THR A 136 10.30 0.38 -9.08
CA THR A 136 10.47 1.79 -9.33
C THR A 136 11.91 2.04 -8.96
N ASP A 137 12.77 1.90 -9.97
CA ASP A 137 14.04 2.60 -10.01
C ASP A 137 13.78 3.97 -9.38
N LYS A 138 14.49 4.32 -8.30
CA LYS A 138 14.17 5.46 -7.43
C LYS A 138 14.05 6.79 -8.20
N ARG A 139 14.51 6.82 -9.46
CA ARG A 139 14.40 7.92 -10.43
C ARG A 139 13.04 7.99 -11.17
N LYS A 140 12.32 6.88 -11.35
CA LYS A 140 11.05 6.78 -12.10
C LYS A 140 9.79 7.12 -11.30
N ALA A 141 9.86 7.20 -9.97
CA ALA A 141 8.70 7.58 -9.14
C ALA A 141 8.19 9.01 -9.42
N ASN A 142 8.97 9.82 -10.14
CA ASN A 142 8.56 11.14 -10.63
C ASN A 142 7.89 11.10 -12.03
N HIS A 143 7.71 9.93 -12.65
CA HIS A 143 7.10 9.81 -13.98
C HIS A 143 5.80 9.02 -13.95
N GLN A 144 4.70 9.78 -14.03
CA GLN A 144 3.36 9.36 -14.44
C GLN A 144 3.35 8.86 -15.90
N ASN A 145 4.20 7.88 -16.24
CA ASN A 145 4.34 7.38 -17.63
C ASN A 145 3.46 6.18 -17.95
N VAL A 146 2.76 5.60 -16.97
CA VAL A 146 1.87 4.45 -17.19
C VAL A 146 0.47 4.89 -17.65
N ASP A 147 -0.01 6.08 -17.26
CA ASP A 147 -1.38 6.50 -17.59
C ASP A 147 -1.65 6.59 -19.09
N LEU A 148 -0.70 7.05 -19.91
CA LEU A 148 -0.98 7.32 -21.33
C LEU A 148 -1.15 6.05 -22.18
N ILE A 149 -0.30 5.04 -21.96
CA ILE A 149 -0.38 3.77 -22.71
C ILE A 149 -1.60 2.97 -22.25
N GLU A 150 -1.92 2.97 -20.95
CA GLU A 150 -3.12 2.31 -20.42
C GLU A 150 -4.42 3.01 -20.83
N ASP A 151 -4.42 4.34 -20.94
CA ASP A 151 -5.54 5.10 -21.49
C ASP A 151 -5.76 4.82 -22.97
N LEU A 152 -4.68 4.61 -23.74
CA LEU A 152 -4.74 4.26 -25.16
C LEU A 152 -5.12 2.79 -25.37
N GLU A 153 -4.70 1.88 -24.50
CA GLU A 153 -5.09 0.46 -24.53
C GLU A 153 -6.55 0.20 -24.15
N LYS A 154 -7.18 1.13 -23.40
CA LYS A 154 -8.63 1.11 -23.09
C LYS A 154 -9.51 1.66 -24.23
N ILE A 155 -8.91 2.13 -25.31
CA ILE A 155 -9.62 2.51 -26.53
C ILE A 155 -9.88 1.22 -27.31
N ASP A 156 -11.14 0.81 -27.39
CA ASP A 156 -11.59 -0.39 -28.09
C ASP A 156 -11.46 -0.14 -29.61
N SER A 157 -10.25 -0.35 -30.17
CA SER A 157 -10.02 -0.36 -31.62
C SER A 157 -9.56 -1.75 -32.06
N PRO A 158 -10.21 -2.37 -33.06
CA PRO A 158 -9.86 -3.70 -33.54
C PRO A 158 -8.57 -3.76 -34.39
N PHE A 159 -7.83 -2.66 -34.53
CA PHE A 159 -6.66 -2.58 -35.41
C PHE A 159 -5.33 -2.63 -34.67
N ARG A 160 -4.92 -3.83 -34.25
CA ARG A 160 -3.57 -4.10 -33.76
C ARG A 160 -2.67 -4.54 -34.92
N ILE A 161 -2.14 -3.54 -35.64
CA ILE A 161 -0.83 -3.46 -36.34
C ILE A 161 -0.73 -2.09 -37.06
N GLU A 162 -1.86 -1.42 -37.36
CA GLU A 162 -1.96 -0.05 -37.90
C GLU A 162 -1.91 1.08 -36.83
N GLY A 163 -1.80 0.73 -35.55
CA GLY A 163 -1.94 1.67 -34.42
C GLY A 163 -0.91 2.80 -34.34
N ASN A 164 0.22 2.74 -35.05
CA ASN A 164 1.21 3.84 -35.04
C ASN A 164 0.86 4.98 -36.00
N VAL A 165 0.23 4.69 -37.14
CA VAL A 165 -0.11 5.70 -38.16
C VAL A 165 -1.40 6.42 -37.76
N GLU A 166 -2.42 5.66 -37.36
CA GLU A 166 -3.69 6.23 -36.90
C GLU A 166 -3.54 7.08 -35.64
N THR A 167 -2.72 6.64 -34.68
CA THR A 167 -2.44 7.42 -33.46
C THR A 167 -1.73 8.73 -33.81
N ARG A 168 -0.78 8.71 -34.76
CA ARG A 168 -0.13 9.93 -35.24
C ARG A 168 -1.13 10.87 -35.94
N LEU A 169 -1.98 10.34 -36.81
CA LEU A 169 -3.02 11.13 -37.49
C LEU A 169 -4.01 11.77 -36.49
N LEU A 170 -4.44 11.03 -35.46
CA LEU A 170 -5.29 11.56 -34.39
C LEU A 170 -4.59 12.65 -33.57
N ILE A 171 -3.33 12.44 -33.23
CA ILE A 171 -2.53 13.46 -32.52
C ILE A 171 -2.42 14.72 -33.38
N GLU A 172 -2.09 14.59 -34.67
CA GLU A 172 -2.00 15.72 -35.61
C GLU A 172 -3.34 16.43 -35.83
N GLN A 173 -4.45 15.70 -35.81
CA GLN A 173 -5.79 16.26 -36.03
C GLN A 173 -6.31 17.10 -34.85
N TYR A 174 -6.00 16.68 -33.61
CA TYR A 174 -6.62 17.26 -32.41
C TYR A 174 -5.64 18.06 -31.52
N CYS A 175 -4.34 17.95 -31.75
CA CYS A 175 -3.32 18.65 -30.98
C CYS A 175 -2.65 19.75 -31.83
N ASN A 176 -2.12 20.78 -31.17
CA ASN A 176 -1.27 21.77 -31.88
C ASN A 176 0.16 21.25 -32.06
N ASP A 177 0.95 21.86 -32.94
CA ASP A 177 2.32 21.41 -33.29
C ASP A 177 3.22 21.14 -32.07
N VAL A 178 3.09 21.95 -31.02
CA VAL A 178 3.85 21.80 -29.77
C VAL A 178 3.38 20.59 -28.98
N GLU A 179 2.07 20.38 -28.87
CA GLU A 179 1.46 19.20 -28.24
C GLU A 179 1.78 17.92 -29.02
N VAL A 180 1.74 17.98 -30.36
CA VAL A 180 2.07 16.87 -31.28
C VAL A 180 3.53 16.45 -31.07
N SER A 181 4.46 17.39 -31.17
CA SER A 181 5.89 17.14 -30.98
C SER A 181 6.17 16.52 -29.60
N LEU A 182 5.55 17.08 -28.56
CA LEU A 182 5.77 16.64 -27.19
C LEU A 182 5.17 15.27 -26.90
N ILE A 183 3.96 14.96 -27.37
CA ILE A 183 3.34 13.64 -27.21
C ILE A 183 4.08 12.59 -28.03
N THR A 184 4.44 12.90 -29.28
CA THR A 184 5.12 11.94 -30.16
C THR A 184 6.47 11.54 -29.57
N THR A 185 7.26 12.53 -29.15
CA THR A 185 8.55 12.29 -28.46
C THR A 185 8.36 11.52 -27.15
N TYR A 186 7.28 11.81 -26.42
CA TYR A 186 6.93 11.10 -25.20
C TYR A 186 6.56 9.63 -25.43
N LEU A 187 5.85 9.32 -26.51
CA LEU A 187 5.46 7.95 -26.90
C LEU A 187 6.66 7.16 -27.43
N GLU A 188 7.50 7.79 -28.26
CA GLU A 188 8.69 7.16 -28.85
C GLU A 188 9.81 6.94 -27.82
N SER A 189 9.89 7.80 -26.80
CA SER A 189 10.94 7.75 -25.78
C SER A 189 10.35 7.84 -24.36
N PRO A 190 9.61 6.82 -23.90
CA PRO A 190 8.85 6.83 -22.64
C PRO A 190 9.73 6.82 -21.38
N HIS A 191 11.05 6.77 -21.54
CA HIS A 191 12.04 6.78 -20.46
C HIS A 191 12.56 8.19 -20.15
N LEU A 192 12.27 9.18 -20.98
CA LEU A 192 12.76 10.56 -20.81
C LEU A 192 11.99 11.29 -19.70
N SER A 193 12.69 12.13 -18.94
CA SER A 193 12.05 12.96 -17.93
C SER A 193 11.33 14.16 -18.53
N TYR A 194 10.37 14.77 -17.84
CA TYR A 194 9.73 16.02 -18.31
C TYR A 194 10.73 17.16 -18.52
N ARG A 195 11.87 17.13 -17.83
CA ARG A 195 12.96 18.08 -18.08
C ARG A 195 13.68 17.77 -19.39
N ASP A 196 13.94 16.50 -19.66
CA ASP A 196 14.65 16.07 -20.88
C ASP A 196 13.75 16.18 -22.12
N LEU A 197 12.48 15.80 -22.00
CA LEU A 197 11.44 16.05 -23.01
C LEU A 197 11.29 17.53 -23.29
N GLY A 198 11.26 18.37 -22.24
CA GLY A 198 11.24 19.81 -22.38
C GLY A 198 12.43 20.32 -23.16
N ARG A 199 13.65 19.88 -22.83
CA ARG A 199 14.86 20.27 -23.58
C ARG A 199 14.80 19.87 -25.06
N LEU A 200 14.34 18.66 -25.36
CA LEU A 200 14.22 18.18 -26.74
C LEU A 200 13.16 18.94 -27.55
N CYS A 201 12.08 19.37 -26.89
CA CYS A 201 10.97 20.10 -27.52
C CYS A 201 11.06 21.63 -27.36
N GLY A 202 12.19 22.18 -26.89
CA GLY A 202 12.38 23.62 -26.71
C GLY A 202 11.59 24.26 -25.55
N ILE A 203 11.13 23.48 -24.57
CA ILE A 203 10.37 23.92 -23.40
C ILE A 203 11.25 23.87 -22.14
N ASN A 204 11.63 25.04 -21.63
CA ASN A 204 12.56 25.15 -20.51
C ASN A 204 11.99 24.73 -19.14
N HIS A 205 10.67 24.65 -18.99
CA HIS A 205 10.02 24.41 -17.69
C HIS A 205 9.30 23.04 -17.64
N PRO A 206 9.73 22.11 -16.76
CA PRO A 206 9.12 20.77 -16.66
C PRO A 206 7.63 20.78 -16.33
N GLU A 207 7.17 21.73 -15.51
CA GLU A 207 5.73 21.85 -15.20
C GLU A 207 4.91 22.32 -16.42
N ARG A 208 5.52 23.08 -17.33
CA ARG A 208 4.88 23.49 -18.58
C ARG A 208 4.71 22.29 -19.52
N VAL A 209 5.74 21.45 -19.61
CA VAL A 209 5.69 20.15 -20.32
C VAL A 209 4.54 19.29 -19.79
N ARG A 210 4.43 19.14 -18.46
CA ARG A 210 3.34 18.38 -17.83
C ARG A 210 1.95 18.94 -18.16
N ARG A 211 1.78 20.27 -18.10
CA ARG A 211 0.49 20.92 -18.43
C ARG A 211 0.10 20.71 -19.90
N ILE A 212 1.06 20.81 -20.82
CA ILE A 212 0.84 20.61 -22.25
C ILE A 212 0.45 19.15 -22.52
N LEU A 213 1.17 18.18 -21.95
CA LEU A 213 0.80 16.76 -22.05
C LEU A 213 -0.61 16.50 -21.50
N ASN A 214 -0.98 17.06 -20.34
CA ASN A 214 -2.31 16.89 -19.77
C ASN A 214 -3.42 17.61 -20.56
N SER A 215 -3.11 18.71 -21.23
CA SER A 215 -4.02 19.38 -22.17
C SER A 215 -4.32 18.46 -23.35
N ALA A 216 -3.26 17.95 -23.97
CA ALA A 216 -3.38 17.15 -25.17
C ALA A 216 -4.01 15.76 -24.90
N LYS A 217 -3.71 15.11 -23.76
CA LYS A 217 -4.45 13.93 -23.28
C LYS A 217 -5.95 14.18 -23.16
N ARG A 218 -6.36 15.34 -22.63
CA ARG A 218 -7.78 15.69 -22.51
C ARG A 218 -8.44 15.85 -23.87
N LYS A 219 -7.78 16.50 -24.83
CA LYS A 219 -8.29 16.67 -26.20
C LYS A 219 -8.52 15.33 -26.88
N LEU A 220 -7.55 14.41 -26.80
CA LEU A 220 -7.65 13.06 -27.37
C LEU A 220 -8.74 12.21 -26.71
N ARG A 221 -8.97 12.38 -25.39
CA ARG A 221 -10.10 11.72 -24.71
C ARG A 221 -11.45 12.30 -25.13
N SER A 222 -11.54 13.61 -25.37
CA SER A 222 -12.79 14.28 -25.78
C SER A 222 -13.16 14.05 -27.25
N SER A 223 -12.18 13.77 -28.12
CA SER A 223 -12.41 13.47 -29.53
C SER A 223 -13.00 12.09 -29.79
N ASN A 224 -12.81 11.13 -28.86
CA ASN A 224 -13.33 9.76 -28.95
C ASN A 224 -14.75 9.57 -28.36
N ILE A 225 -15.43 10.66 -27.95
CA ILE A 225 -16.83 10.63 -27.44
C ILE A 225 -17.82 11.11 -28.53
N LYS A 226 -17.50 10.91 -29.82
CA LYS A 226 -18.41 11.22 -30.93
C LYS A 226 -18.57 10.04 -31.87
#